data_AF-A0A2K3NEE7-F1
#
_entry.id   AF-A0A2K3NEE7-F1
#
_cell.length_a   1.000
_cell.length_b   1.000
_cell.length_c   1.000
_cell.angle_alpha   90.00
_cell.angle_beta   90.00
_cell.angle_gamma   90.00
#
_symmetry.space_group_name_H-M   'P 1'
#
loop_
_entity.id
_entity.type
_entity.pdbx_description
1 polymer ?
#
loop_
_entity_poly.entity_id
_entity_poly.type
_entity_poly.pdbx_seq_one_letter_code
_entity_poly.pdbx_strand_id
1 'polypeptide(L)'
;MGARGGFSARDYIVDVAKGRMRIRLKVGLALGVVVLCIGVGSLVLCFVEDLNWVDSIYLAVMSVTTVGYGDRAFKTLPGRLFAAIWLLFSTLMVARAFLYLAEARIDRRHRRLAKKVLHREITIEDWLAADINNTGFIR
;
A
#
# COMPACT_ATOMS: atom_id res chain seq x y z
N MET A 1 22.32 -7.04 -39.96
CA MET A 1 21.08 -6.24 -39.91
C MET A 1 20.20 -6.82 -38.81
N GLY A 2 19.93 -6.07 -37.74
CA GLY A 2 19.01 -6.41 -36.62
C GLY A 2 19.54 -7.42 -35.59
N ALA A 3 19.41 -7.27 -34.28
CA ALA A 3 18.71 -6.28 -33.46
C ALA A 3 19.40 -6.20 -32.08
N ARG A 4 19.62 -4.98 -31.57
CA ARG A 4 20.11 -4.73 -30.21
C ARG A 4 18.96 -5.01 -29.23
N GLY A 5 19.06 -6.07 -28.45
CA GLY A 5 18.16 -6.35 -27.33
C GLY A 5 18.36 -5.31 -26.24
N GLY A 6 17.63 -4.19 -26.33
CA GLY A 6 17.53 -3.22 -25.26
C GLY A 6 16.80 -3.84 -24.09
N PHE A 7 17.53 -4.21 -23.03
CA PHE A 7 16.96 -4.48 -21.72
C PHE A 7 16.28 -3.18 -21.24
N SER A 8 14.98 -3.08 -21.51
CA SER A 8 14.16 -1.94 -21.16
C SER A 8 13.68 -2.10 -19.73
N ALA A 9 14.06 -1.17 -18.85
CA ALA A 9 13.63 -1.11 -17.45
C ALA A 9 12.09 -1.14 -17.26
N ARG A 10 11.32 -0.96 -18.34
CA ARG A 10 9.86 -1.07 -18.36
C ARG A 10 9.34 -2.48 -18.07
N ASP A 11 10.08 -3.52 -18.44
CA ASP A 11 9.65 -4.91 -18.20
C ASP A 11 9.74 -5.33 -16.73
N TYR A 12 10.60 -4.67 -15.93
CA TYR A 12 10.67 -4.93 -14.49
C TYR A 12 9.51 -4.30 -13.70
N ILE A 13 8.88 -3.26 -14.25
CA ILE A 13 7.81 -2.52 -13.57
C ILE A 13 6.44 -3.17 -13.86
N VAL A 14 6.32 -3.93 -14.97
CA VAL A 14 5.04 -4.48 -15.44
C VAL A 14 5.17 -5.94 -15.90
N ASP A 15 5.55 -6.85 -15.01
CA ASP A 15 5.49 -8.30 -15.27
C ASP A 15 4.06 -8.87 -15.11
N VAL A 16 3.11 -8.34 -15.88
CA VAL A 16 1.66 -8.67 -15.82
C VAL A 16 1.34 -10.10 -16.31
N ALA A 17 2.34 -10.89 -16.70
CA ALA A 17 2.15 -12.19 -17.35
C ALA A 17 1.93 -13.38 -16.39
N LYS A 18 2.08 -13.22 -15.07
CA LYS A 18 1.83 -14.32 -14.11
C LYS A 18 0.79 -13.91 -13.08
N GLY A 19 -0.35 -14.58 -13.08
CA GLY A 19 -1.49 -14.43 -12.16
C GLY A 19 -1.20 -14.58 -10.65
N ARG A 20 0.07 -14.53 -10.24
CA ARG A 20 0.56 -14.37 -8.87
C ARG A 20 0.89 -12.92 -8.48
N MET A 21 0.86 -11.96 -9.41
CA MET A 21 1.36 -10.59 -9.20
C MET A 21 0.36 -9.56 -8.65
N ARG A 22 -0.87 -9.97 -8.31
CA ARG A 22 -1.91 -9.03 -7.85
C ARG A 22 -1.51 -8.27 -6.58
N ILE A 23 -0.80 -8.92 -5.66
CA ILE A 23 -0.47 -8.32 -4.35
C ILE A 23 0.69 -7.32 -4.45
N ARG A 24 1.77 -7.66 -5.15
CA ARG A 24 2.93 -6.76 -5.30
C ARG A 24 2.58 -5.53 -6.13
N LEU A 25 1.80 -5.71 -7.20
CA LEU A 25 1.32 -4.61 -8.02
C LEU A 25 0.37 -3.68 -7.24
N LYS A 26 -0.59 -4.23 -6.48
CA LYS A 26 -1.50 -3.44 -5.63
C LYS A 26 -0.73 -2.61 -4.59
N VAL A 27 0.27 -3.20 -3.93
CA VAL A 27 1.10 -2.47 -2.95
C VAL A 27 1.96 -1.40 -3.63
N GLY A 28 2.54 -1.71 -4.81
CA GLY A 28 3.28 -0.71 -5.60
C GLY A 28 2.40 0.45 -6.06
N LEU A 29 1.18 0.16 -6.51
CA LEU A 29 0.19 1.16 -6.90
C LEU A 29 -0.24 2.01 -5.69
N ALA A 30 -0.47 1.38 -4.54
CA ALA A 30 -0.81 2.08 -3.30
C ALA A 30 0.31 3.04 -2.85
N LEU A 31 1.58 2.59 -2.90
CA LEU A 31 2.74 3.46 -2.65
C LEU A 31 2.84 4.59 -3.68
N GLY A 32 2.63 4.29 -4.96
CA GLY A 32 2.62 5.28 -6.02
C GLY A 32 1.55 6.37 -5.81
N VAL A 33 0.35 5.98 -5.37
CA VAL A 33 -0.74 6.91 -5.05
C VAL A 33 -0.36 7.84 -3.89
N VAL A 34 0.30 7.32 -2.84
CA VAL A 34 0.77 8.14 -1.71
C VAL A 34 1.80 9.17 -2.17
N VAL A 35 2.78 8.74 -2.98
CA VAL A 35 3.80 9.64 -3.54
C VAL A 35 3.16 10.71 -4.43
N LEU A 36 2.19 10.31 -5.26
CA LEU A 36 1.45 11.25 -6.10
C LEU A 36 0.67 12.27 -5.28
N CYS A 37 -0.01 11.85 -4.20
CA CYS A 37 -0.71 12.73 -3.28
C CYS A 37 0.22 13.77 -2.65
N ILE A 38 1.41 13.36 -2.22
CA ILE A 38 2.45 14.26 -1.67
C ILE A 38 2.93 15.24 -2.75
N GLY A 39 3.20 14.74 -3.97
CA GLY A 39 3.63 15.59 -5.08
C GLY A 39 2.60 16.65 -5.47
N VAL A 40 1.33 16.26 -5.57
CA VAL A 40 0.22 17.19 -5.85
C VAL A 40 0.06 18.21 -4.73
N GLY A 41 0.05 17.77 -3.47
CA GLY A 41 -0.05 18.66 -2.32
C GLY A 41 1.11 19.66 -2.24
N SER A 42 2.33 19.20 -2.49
CA SER A 42 3.51 20.06 -2.55
C SER A 42 3.47 21.06 -3.70
N LEU A 43 2.98 20.66 -4.88
CA LEU A 43 2.82 21.56 -6.02
C LEU A 43 1.81 22.67 -5.70
N VAL A 44 0.65 22.31 -5.17
CA VAL A 44 -0.38 23.29 -4.80
C VAL A 44 0.11 24.21 -3.70
N LEU A 45 0.84 23.70 -2.70
CA LEU A 45 1.47 24.51 -1.66
C LEU A 45 2.48 25.51 -2.22
N CYS A 46 3.32 25.07 -3.15
CA CYS A 46 4.32 25.93 -3.79
C CYS A 46 3.65 27.04 -4.62
N PHE A 47 2.52 26.76 -5.28
CA PHE A 47 1.78 27.73 -6.10
C PHE A 47 0.85 28.66 -5.30
N VAL A 48 0.25 28.19 -4.22
CA VAL A 48 -0.77 28.95 -3.46
C VAL A 48 -0.14 29.76 -2.32
N GLU A 49 0.92 29.25 -1.69
CA GLU A 49 1.56 29.92 -0.56
C GLU A 49 2.91 30.55 -0.91
N ASP A 50 3.37 30.46 -2.16
CA ASP A 50 4.71 30.91 -2.61
C ASP A 50 5.84 30.39 -1.70
N LEU A 51 5.66 29.21 -1.11
CA LEU A 51 6.67 28.57 -0.27
C LEU A 51 7.80 28.02 -1.13
N ASN A 52 9.04 28.11 -0.63
CA ASN A 52 10.18 27.41 -1.20
C ASN A 52 9.86 25.93 -1.47
N TRP A 53 10.35 25.38 -2.58
CA TRP A 53 10.08 24.00 -2.99
C TRP A 53 10.35 22.98 -1.89
N VAL A 54 11.47 23.13 -1.17
CA VAL A 54 11.85 22.24 -0.06
C VAL A 54 10.85 22.34 1.09
N ASP A 55 10.38 23.55 1.39
CA ASP A 55 9.48 23.81 2.50
C ASP A 55 8.06 23.30 2.21
N SER A 56 7.62 23.43 0.94
CA SER A 56 6.36 22.89 0.43
C SER A 56 6.34 21.36 0.47
N ILE A 57 7.43 20.71 0.04
CA ILE A 57 7.56 19.24 0.10
C ILE A 57 7.55 18.78 1.54
N TYR A 58 8.33 19.44 2.41
CA TYR A 58 8.39 19.11 3.82
C TYR A 58 7.01 19.20 4.47
N LEU A 59 6.29 20.31 4.30
CA LEU A 59 4.95 20.49 4.86
C LEU A 59 3.95 19.46 4.32
N ALA A 60 4.01 19.15 3.02
CA ALA A 60 3.16 18.15 2.38
C ALA A 60 3.42 16.73 2.93
N VAL A 61 4.69 16.31 3.00
CA VAL A 61 5.09 15.02 3.56
C VAL A 61 4.65 14.93 5.02
N MET A 62 4.96 15.94 5.82
CA MET A 62 4.65 15.97 7.26
C MET A 62 3.16 15.86 7.55
N SER A 63 2.33 16.44 6.69
CA SER A 63 0.88 16.44 6.84
C SER A 63 0.25 15.13 6.35
N VAL A 64 0.70 14.59 5.20
CA VAL A 64 0.21 13.29 4.66
C VAL A 64 0.64 12.11 5.52
N THR A 65 1.84 12.18 6.09
CA THR A 65 2.35 11.18 7.04
C THR A 65 1.78 11.33 8.45
N THR A 66 0.96 12.36 8.69
CA THR A 66 0.34 12.67 9.99
C THR A 66 1.33 12.90 11.13
N VAL A 67 2.59 13.22 10.82
CA VAL A 67 3.61 13.55 11.84
C VAL A 67 3.36 14.95 12.41
N GLY A 68 3.11 15.93 11.53
CA GLY A 68 2.59 17.25 11.89
C GLY A 68 3.31 18.02 13.00
N TYR A 69 4.62 18.25 12.90
CA TYR A 69 5.38 19.00 13.91
C TYR A 69 4.86 20.43 14.18
N GLY A 70 4.20 21.04 13.20
CA GLY A 70 3.58 22.37 13.35
C GLY A 70 4.56 23.55 13.33
N ASP A 71 5.83 23.28 12.99
CA ASP A 71 6.87 24.29 12.74
C ASP A 71 6.56 25.17 11.53
N ARG A 72 5.88 24.60 10.53
CA ARG A 72 5.37 25.30 9.35
C ARG A 72 3.89 24.98 9.20
N ALA A 73 3.11 25.98 8.80
CA ALA A 73 1.66 25.86 8.67
C ALA A 73 1.16 26.74 7.53
N PHE A 74 0.00 26.38 7.00
CA PHE A 74 -0.72 27.12 5.97
C PHE A 74 -1.05 28.53 6.47
N LYS A 75 -0.47 29.56 5.82
CA LYS A 75 -0.68 30.97 6.19
C LYS A 75 -1.86 31.60 5.46
N THR A 76 -2.16 31.12 4.26
CA THR A 76 -3.17 31.71 3.38
C THR A 76 -4.56 31.12 3.65
N LEU A 77 -5.60 31.95 3.57
CA LEU A 77 -7.00 31.50 3.63
C LEU A 77 -7.33 30.41 2.58
N PRO A 78 -7.04 30.60 1.28
CA PRO A 78 -7.30 29.56 0.27
C PRO A 78 -6.46 28.30 0.50
N GLY A 79 -5.20 28.44 0.92
CA GLY A 79 -4.32 27.31 1.23
C GLY A 79 -4.86 26.45 2.38
N ARG A 80 -5.43 27.07 3.43
CA ARG A 80 -6.06 26.36 4.55
C ARG A 80 -7.30 25.57 4.14
N LEU A 81 -8.16 26.16 3.31
CA LEU A 81 -9.37 25.48 2.83
C LEU A 81 -8.99 24.28 1.95
N PHE A 82 -8.02 24.48 1.05
CA PHE A 82 -7.46 23.40 0.25
C PHE A 82 -6.86 22.32 1.14
N ALA A 83 -6.04 22.68 2.12
CA ALA A 83 -5.40 21.76 3.04
C ALA A 83 -6.40 20.90 3.79
N ALA A 84 -7.48 21.48 4.30
CA ALA A 84 -8.51 20.73 5.03
C ALA A 84 -9.12 19.61 4.16
N ILE A 85 -9.51 19.93 2.92
CA ILE A 85 -10.08 18.96 1.98
C ILE A 85 -9.01 17.94 1.58
N TRP A 86 -7.83 18.42 1.17
CA TRP A 86 -6.74 17.58 0.68
C TRP A 86 -6.23 16.60 1.74
N LEU A 87 -6.14 17.00 3.01
CA LEU A 87 -5.71 16.12 4.10
C LEU A 87 -6.74 15.04 4.41
N LEU A 88 -8.03 15.34 4.34
CA LEU A 88 -9.09 14.31 4.46
C LEU A 88 -8.96 13.25 3.37
N PHE A 89 -8.78 13.66 2.11
CA PHE A 89 -8.59 12.70 1.01
C PHE A 89 -7.28 11.93 1.12
N SER A 90 -6.18 12.61 1.45
CA SER A 90 -4.86 12.00 1.54
C SER A 90 -4.78 10.96 2.65
N THR A 91 -5.35 11.24 3.83
CA THR A 91 -5.39 10.29 4.95
C THR A 91 -6.22 9.05 4.62
N LEU A 92 -7.37 9.20 3.95
CA LEU A 92 -8.16 8.05 3.48
C LEU A 92 -7.39 7.20 2.47
N MET A 93 -6.70 7.82 1.52
CA MET A 93 -5.86 7.10 0.55
C MET A 93 -4.73 6.33 1.25
N VAL A 94 -4.04 6.96 2.19
CA VAL A 94 -2.96 6.33 2.96
C VAL A 94 -3.50 5.18 3.81
N ALA A 95 -4.65 5.34 4.47
CA ALA A 95 -5.29 4.27 5.23
C ALA A 95 -5.63 3.06 4.34
N ARG A 96 -6.15 3.29 3.13
CA ARG A 96 -6.39 2.22 2.15
C ARG A 96 -5.09 1.55 1.71
N ALA A 97 -4.01 2.30 1.52
CA ALA A 97 -2.71 1.74 1.21
C ALA A 97 -2.20 0.80 2.30
N PHE A 98 -2.37 1.18 3.58
CA PHE A 98 -2.04 0.31 4.72
C PHE A 98 -2.90 -0.95 4.78
N LEU A 99 -4.21 -0.85 4.52
CA LEU A 99 -5.09 -2.02 4.46
C LEU A 99 -4.65 -3.02 3.38
N TYR A 100 -4.32 -2.54 2.18
CA TYR A 100 -3.78 -3.41 1.13
C TYR A 100 -2.46 -4.06 1.51
N LEU A 101 -1.59 -3.34 2.24
CA LEU A 101 -0.35 -3.91 2.76
C LEU A 101 -0.61 -4.98 3.83
N ALA A 102 -1.60 -4.76 4.69
CA ALA A 102 -2.02 -5.73 5.70
C ALA A 102 -2.58 -7.00 5.05
N GLU A 103 -3.52 -6.87 4.10
CA GLU A 103 -4.03 -7.99 3.28
C GLU A 103 -2.88 -8.74 2.61
N ALA A 104 -1.94 -8.01 2.01
CA ALA A 104 -0.75 -8.58 1.38
C ALA A 104 0.14 -9.40 2.32
N ARG A 105 0.22 -9.01 3.60
CA ARG A 105 0.97 -9.73 4.64
C ARG A 105 0.20 -10.96 5.12
N ILE A 106 -1.10 -10.81 5.31
CA ILE A 106 -2.04 -11.87 5.70
C ILE A 106 -2.03 -13.00 4.66
N ASP A 107 -2.19 -12.68 3.38
CA ASP A 107 -2.16 -13.64 2.27
C ASP A 107 -0.87 -14.46 2.20
N ARG A 108 0.28 -13.84 2.48
CA ARG A 108 1.56 -14.56 2.51
C ARG A 108 1.65 -15.53 3.68
N ARG A 109 1.02 -15.21 4.81
CA ARG A 109 1.01 -16.08 5.98
C ARG A 109 0.06 -17.26 5.77
N HIS A 110 -1.16 -17.01 5.26
CA HIS A 110 -2.12 -18.08 4.93
C HIS A 110 -1.54 -19.10 3.95
N ARG A 111 -0.87 -18.67 2.87
CA ARG A 111 -0.26 -19.60 1.92
C ARG A 111 0.89 -20.43 2.50
N ARG A 112 1.67 -19.87 3.44
CA ARG A 112 2.73 -20.62 4.12
C ARG A 112 2.17 -21.65 5.09
N LEU A 113 1.08 -21.32 5.79
CA LEU A 113 0.38 -22.24 6.68
C LEU A 113 -0.28 -23.36 5.88
N ALA A 114 -1.05 -23.03 4.83
CA ALA A 114 -1.69 -24.02 3.96
C ALA A 114 -0.67 -24.99 3.33
N LYS A 115 0.48 -24.48 2.86
CA LYS A 115 1.53 -25.33 2.27
C LYS A 115 2.24 -26.20 3.32
N LYS A 116 2.41 -25.72 4.55
CA LYS A 116 2.97 -26.52 5.66
C LYS A 116 2.01 -27.61 6.12
N VAL A 117 0.71 -27.32 6.18
CA VAL A 117 -0.34 -28.28 6.53
C VAL A 117 -0.47 -29.37 5.47
N LEU A 118 -0.44 -29.00 4.18
CA LEU A 118 -0.59 -29.97 3.08
C LEU A 118 0.58 -30.97 2.98
N HIS A 119 1.78 -30.59 3.43
CA HIS A 119 2.96 -31.46 3.39
C HIS A 119 3.21 -32.23 4.70
N ARG A 120 2.38 -32.02 5.73
CA ARG A 120 2.45 -32.77 6.98
C ARG A 120 1.61 -34.04 6.83
N GLU A 121 2.12 -35.18 7.31
CA GLU A 121 1.30 -36.39 7.46
C GLU A 121 0.17 -36.11 8.45
N ILE A 122 -1.07 -36.39 8.04
CA ILE A 122 -2.27 -36.12 8.85
C ILE A 122 -2.21 -37.03 10.07
N THR A 123 -1.96 -36.45 11.25
CA THR A 123 -1.80 -37.20 12.50
C THR A 123 -3.18 -37.51 13.10
N ILE A 124 -3.33 -38.59 13.87
CA ILE A 124 -4.61 -38.99 14.49
C ILE A 124 -5.20 -37.85 15.35
N GLU A 125 -4.36 -37.00 15.95
CA GLU A 125 -4.79 -35.79 16.66
C GLU A 125 -5.47 -34.75 15.75
N ASP A 126 -5.03 -34.60 14.50
CA ASP A 126 -5.66 -33.70 13.53
C ASP A 126 -7.05 -34.22 13.10
N TRP A 127 -7.25 -35.56 13.09
CA TRP A 127 -8.56 -36.19 12.87
C TRP A 127 -9.52 -35.98 14.04
N LEU A 128 -9.03 -36.14 15.28
CA LEU A 128 -9.81 -35.86 16.49
C LEU A 128 -10.18 -34.37 16.62
N ALA A 129 -9.26 -33.47 16.26
CA ALA A 129 -9.54 -32.03 16.26
C ALA A 129 -10.54 -31.61 15.16
N ALA A 130 -10.63 -32.38 14.07
CA ALA A 130 -11.62 -32.18 13.02
C ALA A 130 -12.99 -32.82 13.34
N ASP A 131 -13.05 -33.83 14.23
CA ASP A 131 -14.31 -34.41 14.74
C ASP A 131 -14.95 -33.51 15.82
N ILE A 132 -15.29 -32.28 15.42
CA ILE A 132 -15.96 -31.28 16.26
C ILE A 132 -17.33 -31.79 16.75
N ASN A 133 -17.94 -32.70 16.01
CA ASN A 133 -19.24 -33.30 16.26
C ASN A 133 -19.17 -34.58 17.12
N ASN A 134 -17.98 -35.09 17.45
CA ASN A 134 -17.75 -36.25 18.33
C ASN A 134 -18.65 -37.46 17.99
N THR A 135 -18.98 -37.61 16.70
CA THR A 135 -19.95 -38.60 16.24
C THR A 135 -19.29 -39.86 15.72
N GLY A 136 -17.97 -39.88 15.47
CA GLY A 136 -17.25 -41.09 15.06
C GLY A 136 -17.67 -41.73 13.73
N PHE A 137 -18.59 -41.11 12.96
CA PHE A 137 -19.12 -41.64 11.70
C PHE A 137 -19.12 -40.58 10.60
N ILE A 138 -18.73 -41.00 9.39
CA ILE A 138 -18.86 -40.23 8.15
C ILE A 138 -19.99 -40.91 7.38
N ARG A 139 -21.12 -40.21 7.17
CA ARG A 139 -22.27 -40.72 6.42
C ARG A 139 -22.31 -40.11 5.03
#